data_AF-A0A1H9YHU9-F1
#
_entry.id   AF-A0A1H9YHU9-F1
#
_cell.length_a   1.000
_cell.length_b   1.000
_cell.length_c   1.000
_cell.angle_alpha   90.00
_cell.angle_beta   90.00
_cell.angle_gamma   90.00
#
_symmetry.space_group_name_H-M   'P 1'
#
loop_
_entity.id
_entity.type
_entity.pdbx_description
1 polymer ?
#
loop_
_entity_poly.entity_id
_entity_poly.type
_entity_poly.pdbx_seq_one_letter_code
_entity_poly.pdbx_strand_id
1 'polypeptide(L)' 'MPPPVPLLTARPPSIAYRPDAPCLADERLLVTLLTTWVLATGRTPPTGRPGDLTPEELIDFWADDRP' A
#
# COMPACT_ATOMS: atom_id res chain seq x y z
N MET A 1 -16.66 -4.25 37.25
CA MET A 1 -17.20 -4.22 35.87
C MET A 1 -16.61 -2.98 35.21
N PRO A 2 -15.65 -3.10 34.27
CA PRO A 2 -15.03 -1.93 33.64
C PRO A 2 -16.01 -1.26 32.64
N PRO A 3 -15.95 0.07 32.45
CA PRO A 3 -16.80 0.79 31.51
C PRO A 3 -16.40 0.50 30.06
N PRO A 4 -17.35 0.57 29.09
CA PRO A 4 -17.04 0.36 27.69
C PRO A 4 -16.17 1.49 27.15
N VAL A 5 -15.01 1.13 26.59
CA VAL A 5 -14.10 2.06 25.90
C VAL A 5 -14.80 2.58 24.64
N PRO A 6 -14.94 3.91 24.47
CA PRO A 6 -15.48 4.47 23.23
C PRO A 6 -14.51 4.15 22.10
N LEU A 7 -14.97 3.33 21.14
CA LEU A 7 -14.29 3.08 19.89
C LEU A 7 -14.09 4.42 19.20
N LEU A 8 -12.84 4.88 19.08
CA LEU A 8 -12.47 6.00 18.22
C LEU A 8 -12.97 5.67 16.81
N THR A 9 -14.14 6.19 16.44
CA THR A 9 -14.59 6.28 15.04
C THR A 9 -13.83 7.40 14.33
N ALA A 10 -12.54 7.56 14.64
CA ALA A 10 -11.65 8.44 13.94
C ALA A 10 -11.38 7.79 12.59
N ARG A 11 -12.29 8.04 11.66
CA ARG A 11 -12.02 7.90 10.23
C ARG A 11 -10.66 8.58 10.02
N PRO A 12 -9.61 7.83 9.62
CA PRO A 12 -8.32 8.45 9.37
C PRO A 12 -8.55 9.57 8.36
N PRO A 13 -7.89 10.73 8.50
CA PRO A 13 -8.01 11.77 7.51
C PRO A 13 -7.70 11.10 6.17
N SER A 14 -8.65 11.13 5.24
CA SER A 14 -8.41 10.70 3.88
C SER A 14 -7.17 11.44 3.46
N ILE A 15 -6.06 10.73 3.31
CA ILE A 15 -4.83 11.25 2.72
C ILE A 15 -5.30 11.73 1.36
N ALA A 16 -5.51 13.04 1.25
CA ALA A 16 -5.78 13.67 -0.02
C ALA A 16 -4.48 13.48 -0.79
N TYR A 17 -4.43 12.42 -1.60
CA TYR A 17 -3.35 12.16 -2.52
C TYR A 17 -3.21 13.40 -3.40
N ARG A 18 -2.23 14.23 -3.08
CA ARG A 18 -1.78 15.27 -3.99
C ARG A 18 -0.72 14.61 -4.86
N PRO A 19 -0.89 14.59 -6.19
CA PRO A 19 0.18 14.19 -7.09
C PRO A 19 1.19 15.33 -7.13
N ASP A 20 1.91 15.55 -6.01
CA ASP A 20 3.24 16.12 -6.11
C ASP A 20 4.13 15.06 -6.78
N ALA A 21 5.12 15.50 -7.55
CA ALA A 21 6.00 14.61 -8.29
C ALA A 21 6.54 13.49 -7.37
N PRO A 22 6.67 12.24 -7.85
CA PRO A 22 7.07 11.13 -7.00
C PRO A 22 8.40 11.47 -6.32
N CYS A 23 8.39 11.50 -4.98
CA CYS A 23 9.60 11.70 -4.22
C CYS A 23 10.47 10.45 -4.40
N LEU A 24 11.77 10.62 -4.64
CA LEU A 24 12.71 9.50 -4.78
C LEU A 24 12.74 8.59 -3.54
N ALA A 25 12.35 9.12 -2.37
CA ALA A 25 12.16 8.33 -1.15
C ALA A 25 10.95 7.38 -1.27
N ASP A 26 9.85 7.83 -1.86
CA ASP A 26 8.63 7.05 -2.05
C ASP A 26 8.85 5.93 -3.06
N GLU A 27 9.59 6.19 -4.14
CA GLU A 27 9.97 5.14 -5.10
C GLU A 27 10.82 4.04 -4.45
N ARG A 28 11.78 4.41 -3.60
CA ARG A 28 12.62 3.44 -2.87
C ARG A 28 11.82 2.62 -1.87
N LEU A 29 10.91 3.27 -1.15
CA LEU A 29 10.01 2.59 -0.22
C LEU A 29 9.13 1.61 -0.98
N LEU A 30 8.55 2.05 -2.11
CA LEU A 30 7.71 1.23 -2.97
C LEU A 30 8.43 -0.02 -3.50
N VAL A 31 9.66 0.13 -4.01
CA VAL A 31 10.51 -1.00 -4.43
C VAL A 31 10.78 -1.96 -3.28
N THR A 32 11.06 -1.44 -2.09
CA THR A 32 11.34 -2.25 -0.89
C THR A 32 10.13 -3.07 -0.48
N LEU A 33 8.93 -2.45 -0.46
CA LEU A 33 7.67 -3.12 -0.10
C LEU A 33 7.32 -4.21 -1.12
N LEU A 34 7.40 -3.91 -2.42
CA LEU A 34 7.17 -4.88 -3.49
C LEU A 34 8.11 -6.08 -3.39
N THR A 35 9.41 -5.83 -3.25
CA THR A 35 10.43 -6.89 -3.17
C THR A 35 10.21 -7.76 -1.93
N THR A 36 9.95 -7.14 -0.77
CA THR A 36 9.72 -7.87 0.48
C THR A 36 8.47 -8.75 0.39
N TRP A 37 7.37 -8.23 -0.18
CA TRP A 37 6.13 -8.98 -0.35
C TRP A 37 6.28 -10.17 -1.31
N VAL A 38 6.94 -9.95 -2.45
CA VAL A 38 7.25 -11.01 -3.43
C VAL A 38 8.09 -12.11 -2.80
N LEU A 39 9.12 -11.75 -2.03
CA LEU A 39 9.95 -12.72 -1.32
C LEU A 39 9.18 -13.49 -0.25
N ALA A 40 8.31 -12.80 0.49
CA ALA A 40 7.51 -13.42 1.55
C ALA A 40 6.43 -14.37 1.01
N THR A 41 5.81 -14.04 -0.13
CA THR A 41 4.66 -14.78 -0.67
C THR A 41 5.02 -15.70 -1.83
N GLY A 42 6.21 -15.56 -2.42
CA GLY A 42 6.62 -16.26 -3.64
C GLY A 42 5.84 -15.85 -4.90
N ARG A 43 5.07 -14.75 -4.85
CA ARG A 43 4.26 -14.26 -5.97
C ARG A 43 5.12 -13.51 -6.99
N THR A 44 4.70 -13.54 -8.25
CA THR A 44 5.39 -12.80 -9.32
C THR A 44 5.20 -11.29 -9.12
N PRO A 45 6.25 -10.46 -9.25
CA PRO A 45 6.12 -9.00 -9.21
C PRO A 45 5.24 -8.49 -10.37
N PRO A 46 4.63 -7.29 -10.22
CA PRO A 46 3.87 -6.67 -11.29
C PRO A 46 4.78 -6.29 -12.47
N THR A 47 4.23 -6.33 -13.68
CA THR A 47 4.97 -6.04 -14.91
C THR A 47 5.11 -4.52 -15.08
N GLY A 48 6.33 -4.00 -14.94
CA GLY A 48 6.61 -2.56 -15.13
C GLY A 48 7.57 -2.02 -14.07
N ARG A 49 7.88 -0.72 -14.15
CA ARG A 49 8.57 -0.06 -13.03
C ARG A 49 7.54 0.26 -11.96
N PRO A 50 7.87 0.09 -10.67
CA PRO A 50 6.94 0.38 -9.59
C PRO A 50 6.35 1.78 -9.62
N GLY A 51 7.13 2.79 -10.02
CA GLY A 51 6.68 4.17 -10.13
C GLY A 51 5.75 4.46 -11.32
N ASP A 52 5.64 3.52 -12.28
CA ASP A 52 4.73 3.63 -13.42
C ASP A 52 3.35 3.02 -13.12
N LEU A 53 3.22 2.28 -12.00
CA LEU A 53 1.97 1.65 -11.59
C LEU A 53 1.04 2.69 -10.95
N THR A 54 -0.24 2.63 -11.31
CA THR A 54 -1.24 3.46 -10.66
C THR A 54 -1.46 3.00 -9.21
N PRO A 55 -1.95 3.88 -8.32
CA PRO A 55 -2.35 3.48 -6.98
C PRO A 55 -3.29 2.28 -6.97
N GLU A 56 -4.24 2.22 -7.91
CA GLU A 56 -5.19 1.12 -8.05
C GLU A 56 -4.50 -0.20 -8.41
N GLU A 57 -3.55 -0.19 -9.35
CA GLU A 57 -2.78 -1.38 -9.73
C GLU A 57 -1.92 -1.91 -8.57
N LEU A 58 -1.37 -1.01 -7.76
CA LEU A 58 -0.63 -1.38 -6.54
C LEU A 58 -1.55 -1.98 -5.49
N ILE A 59 -2.74 -1.41 -5.29
CA ILE A 59 -3.74 -1.93 -4.36
C ILE A 59 -4.18 -3.33 -4.80
N ASP A 60 -4.51 -3.53 -6.07
CA ASP A 60 -4.91 -4.82 -6.62
C ASP A 60 -3.80 -5.88 -6.51
N PHE A 61 -2.53 -5.47 -6.65
CA PHE A 61 -1.39 -6.37 -6.46
C PHE A 61 -1.25 -6.89 -5.02
N TRP A 62 -1.50 -6.03 -4.03
CA TRP A 62 -1.39 -6.40 -2.60
C TRP A 62 -2.69 -6.88 -2.00
N ALA A 63 -3.83 -6.61 -2.63
CA ALA A 63 -5.09 -7.23 -2.30
C ALA A 63 -4.92 -8.73 -2.51
N ASP A 64 -4.88 -9.47 -1.40
CA ASP A 64 -4.68 -10.92 -1.35
C ASP A 64 -5.93 -11.69 -1.83
N ASP A 65 -6.67 -11.15 -2.80
CA ASP A 65 -7.95 -11.67 -3.29
C ASP A 65 -7.76 -12.75 -4.36
N ARG A 66 -6.93 -13.76 -4.05
CA ARG A 66 -7.01 -15.04 -4.75
C ARG A 66 -7.69 -16.06 -3.82
N PRO A 67 -8.77 -16.72 -4.28
CA PRO A 67 -9.52 -17.71 -3.50
C PRO A 67 -8.68 -18.94 -3.14
#